data_AF-A0A9W6YES1-F1
#
_entry.id   AF-A0A9W6YES1-F1
#
_cell.length_a   1.000
_cell.length_b   1.000
_cell.length_c   1.000
_cell.angle_alpha   90.00
_cell.angle_beta   90.00
_cell.angle_gamma   90.00
#
_symmetry.space_group_name_H-M   'P 1'
#
loop_
_entity.id
_entity.type
_entity.pdbx_description
1 polymer ?
#
loop_
_entity_poly.entity_id
_entity_poly.type
_entity_poly.pdbx_seq_one_letter_code
_entity_poly.pdbx_strand_id
1 'polypeptide(L)'
;MAEAAESRMPQLAAAVACWAAMWTVILNAVPAGARGRNHIITLNAAHGVVSTIASTTTLYYGLDTTVSVAASLAYFLVDLVAMVHSDGLRNLLSFRQSRLMDYGHHVFGLYWGVALFVKEATVCDASFGNAYVWMQTNEVSTGFYNWYRLTDSTVAGALFASSFFLSRVAFNTVYIIPRVTTQCQPLYVLGCSPFFLLQYAWFYMIARKLVSSAPVPARDKKLPQANSTPILKMDENKKDA
;
A
#
# COMPACT_ATOMS: atom_id res chain seq x y z
N MET A 1 -10.77 44.61 0.34
CA MET A 1 -10.54 44.06 -1.01
C MET A 1 -10.16 42.61 -0.84
N ALA A 2 -10.96 41.68 -1.35
CA ALA A 2 -10.60 40.27 -1.33
C ALA A 2 -9.49 40.07 -2.37
N GLU A 3 -8.27 39.86 -1.90
CA GLU A 3 -7.16 39.38 -2.72
C GLU A 3 -7.63 38.08 -3.36
N ALA A 4 -7.79 38.07 -4.68
CA ALA A 4 -8.14 36.86 -5.41
C ALA A 4 -6.95 35.91 -5.25
N ALA A 5 -7.05 34.97 -4.30
CA ALA A 5 -6.03 33.95 -4.11
C ALA A 5 -5.80 33.25 -5.45
N GLU A 6 -4.62 33.43 -6.04
CA GLU A 6 -4.27 32.79 -7.30
C GLU A 6 -4.42 31.28 -7.15
N SER A 7 -5.09 30.66 -8.12
CA SER A 7 -5.29 29.21 -8.10
C SER A 7 -3.93 28.51 -8.22
N ARG A 8 -3.62 27.60 -7.29
CA ARG A 8 -2.42 26.74 -7.34
C ARG A 8 -2.55 25.59 -8.37
N MET A 9 -3.68 25.50 -9.08
CA MET A 9 -3.94 24.42 -10.03
C MET A 9 -2.99 24.33 -11.23
N PRO A 10 -2.55 25.43 -11.87
CA PRO A 10 -1.56 25.36 -12.95
C PRO A 10 -0.21 24.83 -12.45
N GLN A 11 0.20 25.23 -11.24
CA GLN A 11 1.44 24.74 -10.61
C GLN A 11 1.34 23.24 -10.31
N LEU A 12 0.20 22.79 -9.79
CA LEU A 12 -0.07 21.36 -9.59
C LEU A 12 0.00 20.59 -10.91
N ALA A 13 -0.65 21.08 -11.97
CA ALA A 13 -0.66 20.40 -13.26
C ALA A 13 0.76 20.27 -13.85
N ALA A 14 1.56 21.34 -13.79
CA ALA A 14 2.96 21.31 -14.23
C ALA A 14 3.78 20.32 -13.39
N ALA A 15 3.65 20.35 -12.06
CA ALA A 15 4.34 19.42 -11.18
C ALA A 15 3.93 17.97 -11.42
N VAL A 16 2.64 17.69 -11.63
CA VAL A 16 2.13 16.35 -11.98
C VAL A 16 2.73 15.88 -13.31
N ALA A 17 2.81 16.74 -14.33
CA ALA A 17 3.42 16.38 -15.60
C ALA A 17 4.91 16.03 -15.45
N CYS A 18 5.67 16.82 -14.70
CA CYS A 18 7.08 16.56 -14.41
C CYS A 18 7.27 15.23 -13.66
N TRP A 19 6.46 14.99 -12.62
CA TRP A 19 6.51 13.73 -11.87
C TRP A 19 6.06 12.54 -12.72
N ALA A 20 5.06 12.70 -13.58
CA ALA A 20 4.60 11.63 -14.46
C ALA A 20 5.70 11.21 -15.44
N ALA A 21 6.45 12.15 -15.99
CA ALA A 21 7.64 11.86 -16.79
C ALA A 21 8.67 11.07 -15.98
N MET A 22 8.97 11.50 -14.75
CA MET A 22 9.92 10.80 -13.89
C MET A 22 9.47 9.38 -13.52
N TRP A 23 8.21 9.19 -13.15
CA TRP A 23 7.65 7.87 -12.87
C TRP A 23 7.67 6.96 -14.09
N THR A 24 7.39 7.52 -15.27
CA THR A 24 7.47 6.78 -16.54
C THR A 24 8.90 6.35 -16.83
N VAL A 25 9.90 7.21 -16.58
CA VAL A 25 11.32 6.85 -16.72
C VAL A 25 11.68 5.72 -15.76
N ILE A 26 11.28 5.79 -14.49
CA ILE A 26 11.54 4.74 -13.49
C ILE A 26 10.89 3.41 -13.91
N LEU A 27 9.64 3.46 -14.37
CA LEU A 27 8.90 2.28 -14.83
C LEU A 27 9.60 1.59 -16.01
N ASN A 28 10.16 2.37 -16.94
CA ASN A 28 10.83 1.82 -18.14
C ASN A 28 12.31 1.47 -17.92
N ALA A 29 12.96 2.04 -16.91
CA ALA A 29 14.35 1.75 -16.59
C ALA A 29 14.54 0.35 -15.99
N VAL A 30 13.50 -0.20 -15.34
CA VAL A 30 13.56 -1.52 -14.70
C VAL A 30 12.99 -2.56 -15.65
N PRO A 31 13.75 -3.60 -16.05
CA PRO A 31 13.22 -4.66 -16.90
C PRO A 31 12.12 -5.43 -16.15
N ALA A 32 11.13 -5.91 -16.89
CA ALA A 32 9.97 -6.59 -16.31
C ALA A 32 10.31 -7.85 -15.50
N GLY A 33 11.49 -8.44 -15.74
CA GLY A 33 12.00 -9.62 -15.06
C GLY A 33 11.22 -10.89 -15.39
N ALA A 34 11.64 -12.02 -14.81
CA ALA A 34 11.08 -13.35 -15.11
C ALA A 34 9.58 -13.49 -14.77
N ARG A 35 9.08 -12.71 -13.79
CA ARG A 35 7.66 -12.69 -13.41
C ARG A 35 6.85 -11.60 -14.12
N GLY A 36 7.46 -10.82 -15.02
CA GLY A 36 6.81 -9.77 -15.79
C GLY A 36 6.26 -8.60 -14.96
N ARG A 37 6.67 -8.45 -13.70
CA ARG A 37 6.09 -7.49 -12.74
C ARG A 37 7.11 -6.69 -11.94
N ASN A 38 8.41 -6.91 -12.19
CA ASN A 38 9.47 -6.27 -11.39
C ASN A 38 9.43 -4.75 -11.52
N HIS A 39 9.17 -4.25 -12.72
CA HIS A 39 9.02 -2.82 -13.01
C HIS A 39 7.93 -2.14 -12.17
N ILE A 40 6.74 -2.73 -12.05
CA ILE A 40 5.63 -2.24 -11.21
C ILE A 40 6.02 -2.28 -9.73
N ILE A 41 6.61 -3.40 -9.28
CA ILE A 41 7.04 -3.56 -7.89
C ILE A 41 8.08 -2.50 -7.51
N THR A 42 9.03 -2.21 -8.40
CA THR A 42 10.04 -1.17 -8.17
C THR A 42 9.44 0.24 -8.19
N LEU A 43 8.49 0.52 -9.10
CA LEU A 43 7.79 1.80 -9.12
C LEU A 43 7.08 2.06 -7.78
N ASN A 44 6.37 1.05 -7.26
CA ASN A 44 5.63 1.16 -5.99
C ASN A 44 6.58 1.35 -4.81
N ALA A 45 7.73 0.67 -4.81
CA ALA A 45 8.75 0.86 -3.79
C ALA A 45 9.35 2.28 -3.84
N ALA A 46 9.66 2.79 -5.03
CA ALA A 46 10.19 4.12 -5.23
C ALA A 46 9.19 5.19 -4.79
N HIS A 47 7.91 5.03 -5.16
CA HIS A 47 6.84 5.92 -4.69
C HIS A 47 6.77 5.94 -3.18
N GLY A 48 6.77 4.78 -2.51
CA GLY A 48 6.64 4.75 -1.06
C GLY A 48 7.76 5.51 -0.33
N VAL A 49 8.99 5.46 -0.85
CA VAL A 49 10.12 6.26 -0.33
C VAL A 49 9.91 7.74 -0.61
N VAL A 50 9.65 8.10 -1.87
CA VAL A 50 9.52 9.50 -2.30
C VAL A 50 8.34 10.19 -1.62
N SER A 51 7.17 9.53 -1.54
CA SER A 51 5.97 10.09 -0.92
C SER A 51 6.16 10.28 0.57
N THR A 52 6.82 9.34 1.27
CA THR A 52 7.09 9.46 2.70
C THR A 52 8.05 10.61 2.99
N ILE A 53 9.14 10.72 2.23
CA ILE A 53 10.12 11.81 2.40
C ILE A 53 9.47 13.15 2.06
N ALA A 54 8.85 13.27 0.88
CA ALA A 54 8.25 14.52 0.43
C ALA A 54 7.17 15.02 1.39
N SER A 55 6.30 14.13 1.87
CA SER A 55 5.25 14.49 2.83
C SER A 55 5.80 14.88 4.19
N THR A 56 6.77 14.12 4.72
CA THR A 56 7.39 14.42 6.01
C THR A 56 8.13 15.77 5.96
N THR A 57 8.88 16.03 4.90
CA THR A 57 9.54 17.34 4.67
C THR A 57 8.52 18.47 4.54
N THR A 58 7.44 18.24 3.79
CA THR A 58 6.36 19.23 3.63
C THR A 58 5.76 19.61 4.98
N LEU A 59 5.39 18.61 5.79
CA LEU A 59 4.74 18.81 7.07
C LEU A 59 5.69 19.40 8.12
N TYR A 60 6.93 18.91 8.18
CA TYR A 60 7.90 19.34 9.20
C TYR A 60 8.33 20.79 9.02
N TYR A 61 8.54 21.23 7.78
CA TYR A 61 8.97 22.59 7.47
C TYR A 61 7.80 23.53 7.10
N GLY A 62 6.55 23.05 7.11
CA GLY A 62 5.39 23.85 6.72
C GLY A 62 5.44 24.34 5.27
N LEU A 63 5.93 23.50 4.35
CA LEU A 63 6.09 23.86 2.94
C LEU A 63 4.76 23.77 2.19
N ASP A 64 4.75 24.38 1.01
CA ASP A 64 3.67 24.24 0.04
C ASP A 64 3.47 22.75 -0.35
N THR A 65 2.23 22.29 -0.28
CA THR A 65 1.82 20.90 -0.50
C THR A 65 1.81 20.46 -1.97
N THR A 66 2.02 21.38 -2.94
CA THR A 66 1.91 21.08 -4.37
C THR A 66 2.85 19.97 -4.79
N VAL A 67 4.10 20.00 -4.34
CA VAL A 67 5.11 19.01 -4.76
C VAL A 67 4.82 17.63 -4.19
N SER A 68 4.47 17.54 -2.90
CA SER A 68 4.16 16.26 -2.24
C SER A 68 2.86 15.65 -2.77
N VAL A 69 1.83 16.46 -3.01
CA VAL A 69 0.59 16.03 -3.66
C VAL A 69 0.86 15.57 -5.10
N ALA A 70 1.57 16.37 -5.90
CA ALA A 70 1.87 16.06 -7.30
C ALA A 70 2.65 14.75 -7.47
N ALA A 71 3.62 14.49 -6.59
CA ALA A 71 4.42 13.27 -6.62
C ALA A 71 3.52 12.02 -6.55
N SER A 72 2.55 12.00 -5.63
CA SER A 72 1.64 10.86 -5.49
C SER A 72 0.53 10.83 -6.53
N LEU A 73 -0.03 11.97 -6.92
CA LEU A 73 -1.02 12.02 -8.00
C LEU A 73 -0.46 11.47 -9.31
N ALA A 74 0.76 11.90 -9.67
CA ALA A 74 1.43 11.42 -10.86
C ALA A 74 1.73 9.92 -10.79
N TYR A 75 2.16 9.42 -9.63
CA TYR A 75 2.37 7.98 -9.43
C TYR A 75 1.07 7.20 -9.61
N PHE A 76 -0.01 7.60 -8.94
CA PHE A 76 -1.29 6.91 -9.04
C PHE A 76 -1.82 6.91 -10.47
N LEU A 77 -1.56 7.96 -11.25
CA LEU A 77 -1.94 8.01 -12.64
C LEU A 77 -1.09 7.05 -13.50
N VAL A 78 0.24 7.12 -13.38
CA VAL A 78 1.17 6.31 -14.17
C VAL A 78 1.00 4.81 -13.87
N ASP A 79 0.93 4.43 -12.59
CA ASP A 79 0.74 3.02 -12.22
C ASP A 79 -0.66 2.53 -12.62
N LEU A 80 -1.71 3.35 -12.51
CA LEU A 80 -3.04 2.96 -12.97
C LEU A 80 -3.06 2.69 -14.49
N VAL A 81 -2.40 3.53 -15.29
CA VAL A 81 -2.27 3.30 -16.74
C VAL A 81 -1.50 2.01 -17.01
N ALA A 82 -0.40 1.75 -16.30
CA ALA A 82 0.37 0.51 -16.43
C ALA A 82 -0.45 -0.73 -16.02
N MET A 83 -1.25 -0.62 -14.95
CA MET A 83 -2.17 -1.66 -14.50
C MET A 83 -3.22 -1.96 -15.57
N VAL A 84 -3.89 -0.93 -16.13
CA VAL A 84 -4.90 -1.12 -17.18
C VAL A 84 -4.29 -1.73 -18.45
N HIS A 85 -3.10 -1.27 -18.84
CA HIS A 85 -2.40 -1.78 -20.01
C HIS A 85 -2.01 -3.26 -19.85
N SER A 86 -1.49 -3.64 -18.68
CA SER A 86 -1.07 -5.02 -18.41
C SER A 86 -2.22 -5.99 -18.19
N ASP A 87 -3.30 -5.55 -17.56
CA ASP A 87 -4.44 -6.40 -17.18
C ASP A 87 -5.51 -6.53 -18.29
N GLY A 88 -5.61 -5.51 -19.15
CA GLY A 88 -6.64 -5.39 -20.19
C GLY A 88 -8.03 -5.03 -19.64
N LEU A 89 -8.72 -4.12 -20.34
CA LEU A 89 -10.02 -3.56 -19.90
C LEU A 89 -11.15 -4.60 -19.75
N ARG A 90 -11.11 -5.70 -20.50
CA ARG A 90 -12.20 -6.70 -20.53
C ARG A 90 -12.23 -7.60 -19.29
N ASN A 91 -11.16 -7.66 -18.50
CA ASN A 91 -11.03 -8.59 -17.39
C ASN A 91 -11.32 -7.96 -16.02
N LEU A 92 -11.67 -6.67 -15.96
CA LEU A 92 -11.78 -5.90 -14.72
C LEU A 92 -12.69 -6.55 -13.66
N LEU A 93 -13.85 -7.10 -14.06
CA LEU A 93 -14.80 -7.73 -13.14
C LEU A 93 -14.42 -9.17 -12.73
N SER A 94 -13.45 -9.78 -13.41
CA SER A 94 -12.99 -11.15 -13.13
C SER A 94 -11.83 -11.19 -12.12
N PHE A 95 -11.35 -10.03 -11.68
CA PHE A 95 -10.17 -9.97 -10.84
C PHE A 95 -10.42 -10.43 -9.40
N ARG A 96 -9.36 -11.00 -8.82
CA ARG A 96 -9.32 -11.29 -7.38
C ARG A 96 -9.51 -10.01 -6.59
N GLN A 97 -10.16 -10.12 -5.43
CA GLN A 97 -10.46 -8.98 -4.55
C GLN A 97 -9.22 -8.10 -4.25
N SER A 98 -8.04 -8.70 -4.05
CA SER A 98 -6.81 -7.95 -3.82
C SER A 98 -6.46 -7.00 -4.97
N ARG A 99 -6.68 -7.42 -6.22
CA ARG A 99 -6.41 -6.60 -7.40
C ARG A 99 -7.45 -5.51 -7.59
N LEU A 100 -8.73 -5.79 -7.31
CA LEU A 100 -9.78 -4.78 -7.28
C LEU A 100 -9.50 -3.69 -6.24
N MET A 101 -8.97 -4.07 -5.07
CA MET A 101 -8.54 -3.13 -4.05
C MET A 101 -7.39 -2.24 -4.51
N ASP A 102 -6.43 -2.77 -5.27
CA ASP A 102 -5.35 -1.95 -5.86
C ASP A 102 -5.92 -0.87 -6.80
N TYR A 103 -6.88 -1.22 -7.67
CA TYR A 103 -7.57 -0.25 -8.53
C TYR A 103 -8.32 0.80 -7.70
N GLY A 104 -9.07 0.36 -6.68
CA GLY A 104 -9.77 1.25 -5.77
C GLY A 104 -8.81 2.23 -5.08
N HIS A 105 -7.68 1.74 -4.58
CA HIS A 105 -6.65 2.58 -3.95
C HIS A 105 -6.14 3.67 -4.89
N HIS A 106 -5.85 3.35 -6.15
CA HIS A 106 -5.36 4.32 -7.13
C HIS A 106 -6.42 5.37 -7.48
N VAL A 107 -7.66 4.95 -7.73
CA VAL A 107 -8.76 5.85 -8.07
C VAL A 107 -9.09 6.76 -6.89
N PHE A 108 -9.19 6.22 -5.68
CA PHE A 108 -9.42 7.02 -4.48
C PHE A 108 -8.23 7.95 -4.19
N GLY A 109 -7.00 7.49 -4.40
CA GLY A 109 -5.78 8.28 -4.25
C GLY A 109 -5.74 9.49 -5.18
N LEU A 110 -6.16 9.32 -6.44
CA LEU A 110 -6.29 10.41 -7.42
C LEU A 110 -7.39 11.40 -7.02
N TYR A 111 -8.59 10.88 -6.77
CA TYR A 111 -9.76 11.71 -6.46
C TYR A 111 -9.53 12.54 -5.20
N TRP A 112 -9.12 11.91 -4.10
CA TRP A 112 -8.90 12.61 -2.84
C TRP A 112 -7.68 13.52 -2.86
N GLY A 113 -6.63 13.18 -3.61
CA GLY A 113 -5.48 14.06 -3.78
C GLY A 113 -5.85 15.39 -4.45
N VAL A 114 -6.66 15.34 -5.51
CA VAL A 114 -7.15 16.56 -6.18
C VAL A 114 -8.15 17.31 -5.29
N ALA A 115 -9.14 16.62 -4.72
CA ALA A 115 -10.18 17.24 -3.92
C ALA A 115 -9.62 17.97 -2.69
N LEU A 116 -8.70 17.32 -1.96
CA LEU A 116 -8.08 17.90 -0.75
C LEU A 116 -7.07 19.00 -1.08
N PHE A 117 -6.45 18.97 -2.26
CA PHE A 117 -5.60 20.08 -2.71
C PHE A 117 -6.42 21.32 -3.08
N VAL A 118 -7.48 21.16 -3.89
CA VAL A 118 -8.34 22.27 -4.31
C VAL A 118 -9.01 22.94 -3.11
N LYS A 119 -9.35 22.15 -2.10
CA LYS A 119 -10.13 22.60 -0.95
C LYS A 119 -9.30 22.75 0.33
N GLU A 120 -7.97 22.66 0.22
CA GLU A 120 -7.04 22.63 1.36
C GLU A 120 -7.34 23.72 2.40
N ALA A 121 -7.44 24.98 1.96
CA ALA A 121 -7.69 26.14 2.83
C ALA A 121 -9.07 26.15 3.51
N THR A 122 -9.99 25.30 3.08
CA THR A 122 -11.39 25.26 3.54
C THR A 122 -11.75 23.98 4.28
N VAL A 123 -10.92 22.93 4.16
CA VAL A 123 -11.25 21.58 4.64
C VAL A 123 -10.75 21.35 6.04
N CYS A 124 -9.52 21.76 6.33
CA CYS A 124 -8.88 21.58 7.61
C CYS A 124 -8.30 22.91 8.10
N ASP A 125 -8.18 23.05 9.40
CA ASP A 125 -7.47 24.17 10.02
C ASP A 125 -6.02 24.24 9.52
N ALA A 126 -5.48 25.45 9.39
CA ALA A 126 -4.11 25.68 8.93
C ALA A 126 -3.05 24.95 9.78
N SER A 127 -3.34 24.70 11.07
CA SER A 127 -2.44 23.95 11.96
C SER A 127 -2.34 22.45 11.63
N PHE A 128 -3.36 21.90 10.99
CA PHE A 128 -3.34 20.52 10.50
C PHE A 128 -2.84 20.46 9.06
N GLY A 129 -3.21 21.43 8.24
CA GLY A 129 -2.83 21.46 6.82
C GLY A 129 -3.53 20.38 6.01
N ASN A 130 -2.87 19.90 4.95
CA ASN A 130 -3.50 18.98 4.00
C ASN A 130 -3.49 17.52 4.50
N ALA A 131 -4.68 17.00 4.80
CA ALA A 131 -4.89 15.61 5.24
C ALA A 131 -4.31 14.57 4.27
N TYR A 132 -4.27 14.86 2.97
CA TYR A 132 -3.68 13.97 1.97
C TYR A 132 -2.18 13.79 2.20
N VAL A 133 -1.48 14.86 2.52
CA VAL A 133 -0.04 14.83 2.79
C VAL A 133 0.25 14.05 4.07
N TRP A 134 -0.58 14.16 5.10
CA TRP A 134 -0.49 13.29 6.27
C TRP A 134 -0.65 11.81 5.95
N MET A 135 -1.57 11.45 5.04
CA MET A 135 -1.77 10.06 4.66
C MET A 135 -0.55 9.48 3.92
N GLN A 136 0.20 10.29 3.18
CA GLN A 136 1.39 9.89 2.43
C GLN A 136 2.57 9.48 3.32
N THR A 137 2.64 9.94 4.57
CA THR A 137 3.70 9.54 5.52
C THR A 137 3.63 8.05 5.87
N ASN A 138 2.47 7.42 5.61
CA ASN A 138 2.20 6.02 5.92
C ASN A 138 2.69 5.03 4.85
N GLU A 139 3.34 5.53 3.80
CA GLU A 139 3.84 4.73 2.69
C GLU A 139 5.15 4.00 3.01
N VAL A 140 5.72 4.17 4.22
CA VAL A 140 6.94 3.48 4.67
C VAL A 140 6.84 1.94 4.56
N SER A 141 5.64 1.39 4.79
CA SER A 141 5.41 -0.07 4.71
C SER A 141 5.49 -0.61 3.28
N THR A 142 5.33 0.23 2.27
CA THR A 142 5.33 -0.13 0.85
C THR A 142 6.70 -0.64 0.40
N GLY A 143 7.80 -0.12 0.97
CA GLY A 143 9.14 -0.64 0.68
C GLY A 143 9.30 -2.10 1.12
N PHE A 144 8.92 -2.43 2.36
CA PHE A 144 8.99 -3.79 2.88
C PHE A 144 8.03 -4.75 2.17
N TYR A 145 6.85 -4.28 1.77
CA TYR A 145 5.90 -5.05 0.98
C TYR A 145 6.51 -5.53 -0.34
N ASN A 146 7.15 -4.61 -1.08
CA ASN A 146 7.76 -4.91 -2.36
C ASN A 146 8.99 -5.82 -2.20
N TRP A 147 9.79 -5.59 -1.16
CA TRP A 147 10.89 -6.50 -0.81
C TRP A 147 10.38 -7.92 -0.52
N TYR A 148 9.29 -8.04 0.24
CA TYR A 148 8.66 -9.33 0.51
C TYR A 148 8.17 -10.02 -0.76
N ARG A 149 7.52 -9.29 -1.69
CA ARG A 149 7.04 -9.86 -2.97
C ARG A 149 8.16 -10.34 -3.91
N LEU A 150 9.33 -9.72 -3.83
CA LEU A 150 10.48 -10.09 -4.67
C LEU A 150 11.24 -11.29 -4.11
N THR A 151 11.33 -11.41 -2.79
CA THR A 151 12.24 -12.35 -2.13
C THR A 151 11.56 -13.44 -1.34
N ASP A 152 10.25 -13.33 -1.08
CA ASP A 152 9.49 -14.19 -0.17
C ASP A 152 10.13 -14.31 1.24
N SER A 153 10.95 -13.32 1.63
CA SER A 153 11.71 -13.31 2.90
C SER A 153 10.80 -13.12 4.11
N THR A 154 10.89 -14.04 5.09
CA THR A 154 10.14 -13.94 6.36
C THR A 154 10.42 -12.63 7.10
N VAL A 155 11.67 -12.14 7.07
CA VAL A 155 12.05 -10.88 7.70
C VAL A 155 11.36 -9.70 7.01
N ALA A 156 11.37 -9.66 5.68
CA ALA A 156 10.68 -8.62 4.91
C ALA A 156 9.16 -8.65 5.16
N GLY A 157 8.57 -9.84 5.26
CA GLY A 157 7.15 -10.01 5.60
C GLY A 157 6.81 -9.51 7.01
N ALA A 158 7.66 -9.80 8.00
CA ALA A 158 7.47 -9.32 9.37
C ALA A 158 7.62 -7.79 9.47
N LEU A 159 8.63 -7.22 8.81
CA LEU A 159 8.83 -5.77 8.71
C LEU A 159 7.67 -5.08 7.99
N PHE A 160 7.15 -5.68 6.92
CA PHE A 160 5.96 -5.19 6.24
C PHE A 160 4.75 -5.17 7.18
N ALA A 161 4.45 -6.28 7.85
CA ALA A 161 3.28 -6.38 8.71
C ALA A 161 3.36 -5.40 9.91
N SER A 162 4.52 -5.30 10.55
CA SER A 162 4.72 -4.40 11.69
C SER A 162 4.68 -2.93 11.28
N SER A 163 5.37 -2.55 10.20
CA SER A 163 5.34 -1.18 9.68
C SER A 163 3.96 -0.79 9.17
N PHE A 164 3.23 -1.69 8.50
CA PHE A 164 1.85 -1.46 8.06
C PHE A 164 0.94 -1.22 9.25
N PHE A 165 1.02 -2.06 10.29
CA PHE A 165 0.25 -1.86 11.50
C PHE A 165 0.55 -0.51 12.14
N LEU A 166 1.83 -0.19 12.38
CA LEU A 166 2.20 1.04 13.08
C LEU A 166 1.82 2.30 12.29
N SER A 167 2.17 2.36 11.00
CA SER A 167 1.95 3.56 10.18
C SER A 167 0.52 3.69 9.65
N ARG A 168 -0.11 2.61 9.20
CA ARG A 168 -1.42 2.69 8.53
C ARG A 168 -2.61 2.36 9.42
N VAL A 169 -2.40 1.60 10.50
CA VAL A 169 -3.47 1.25 11.44
C VAL A 169 -3.36 2.11 12.70
N ALA A 170 -2.30 1.94 13.48
CA ALA A 170 -2.16 2.61 14.78
C ALA A 170 -2.09 4.14 14.62
N PHE A 171 -1.19 4.65 13.77
CA PHE A 171 -1.05 6.09 13.57
C PHE A 171 -2.32 6.72 12.98
N ASN A 172 -2.97 6.07 12.00
CA ASN A 172 -4.23 6.60 11.47
C ASN A 172 -5.35 6.60 12.52
N THR A 173 -5.54 5.53 13.27
CA THR A 173 -6.59 5.42 14.30
C THR A 173 -6.36 6.37 15.47
N VAL A 174 -5.12 6.45 15.97
CA VAL A 174 -4.81 7.15 17.22
C VAL A 174 -4.49 8.62 16.99
N TYR A 175 -3.95 8.98 15.82
CA TYR A 175 -3.50 10.34 15.54
C TYR A 175 -4.33 11.01 14.45
N ILE A 176 -4.38 10.45 13.24
CA ILE A 176 -5.01 11.13 12.09
C ILE A 176 -6.52 11.27 12.26
N ILE A 177 -7.25 10.19 12.55
CA ILE A 177 -8.71 10.22 12.66
C ILE A 177 -9.15 11.24 13.71
N PRO A 178 -8.64 11.24 14.96
CA PRO A 178 -9.01 12.24 15.95
C PRO A 178 -8.75 13.69 15.49
N ARG A 179 -7.59 13.93 14.89
CA ARG A 179 -7.22 15.25 14.36
C ARG A 179 -8.15 15.70 13.23
N VAL A 180 -8.41 14.84 12.25
CA VAL A 180 -9.33 15.17 11.14
C VAL A 180 -10.75 15.38 11.67
N THR A 181 -11.21 14.61 12.66
CA THR A 181 -12.56 14.81 13.24
C THR A 181 -12.72 16.10 14.04
N THR A 182 -11.63 16.66 14.57
CA THR A 182 -11.65 17.85 15.42
C THR A 182 -11.23 19.12 14.70
N GLN A 183 -10.43 19.00 13.64
CA GLN A 183 -9.79 20.12 12.93
C GLN A 183 -10.20 20.20 11.46
N CYS A 184 -11.04 19.28 10.96
CA CYS A 184 -11.51 19.30 9.58
C CYS A 184 -13.04 19.20 9.48
N GLN A 185 -13.58 19.57 8.33
CA GLN A 185 -15.01 19.49 8.07
C GLN A 185 -15.51 18.03 8.10
N PRO A 186 -16.63 17.72 8.81
CA PRO A 186 -17.14 16.35 8.97
C PRO A 186 -17.44 15.63 7.64
N LEU A 187 -17.88 16.36 6.61
CA LEU A 187 -18.13 15.78 5.28
C LEU A 187 -16.86 15.19 4.65
N TYR A 188 -15.70 15.78 4.90
CA TYR A 188 -14.42 15.28 4.40
C TYR A 188 -13.93 14.06 5.19
N VAL A 189 -14.22 14.00 6.50
CA VAL A 189 -14.00 12.77 7.31
C VAL A 189 -14.78 11.61 6.70
N LEU A 190 -16.07 11.82 6.42
CA LEU A 190 -16.94 10.80 5.82
C LEU A 190 -16.45 10.42 4.42
N GLY A 191 -16.05 11.41 3.62
CA GLY A 191 -15.50 11.19 2.29
C GLY A 191 -14.21 10.37 2.29
N CYS A 192 -13.27 10.65 3.20
CA CYS A 192 -12.00 9.93 3.29
C CYS A 192 -12.13 8.55 3.97
N SER A 193 -13.24 8.29 4.67
CA SER A 193 -13.47 7.04 5.40
C SER A 193 -13.26 5.75 4.58
N PRO A 194 -13.63 5.66 3.28
CA PRO A 194 -13.37 4.46 2.48
C PRO A 194 -11.88 4.15 2.34
N PHE A 195 -11.02 5.18 2.31
CA PHE A 195 -9.57 4.98 2.24
C PHE A 195 -9.04 4.37 3.53
N PHE A 196 -9.48 4.83 4.70
CA PHE A 196 -9.12 4.23 5.99
C PHE A 196 -9.67 2.80 6.13
N LEU A 197 -10.91 2.56 5.72
CA LEU A 197 -11.50 1.22 5.69
C LEU A 197 -10.72 0.24 4.82
N LEU A 198 -10.20 0.71 3.68
CA LEU A 198 -9.36 -0.10 2.80
C LEU A 198 -8.07 -0.57 3.52
N GLN A 199 -7.44 0.32 4.30
CA GLN A 199 -6.23 -0.03 5.07
C GLN A 199 -6.54 -1.09 6.14
N TYR A 200 -7.66 -0.98 6.86
CA TYR A 200 -8.05 -1.99 7.85
C TYR A 200 -8.36 -3.34 7.19
N ALA A 201 -9.04 -3.33 6.04
CA ALA A 201 -9.33 -4.54 5.28
C ALA A 201 -8.02 -5.22 4.82
N TRP A 202 -7.05 -4.45 4.31
CA TRP A 202 -5.73 -4.98 3.97
C TRP A 202 -5.00 -5.55 5.19
N PHE A 203 -5.00 -4.85 6.32
CA PHE A 203 -4.38 -5.38 7.53
C PHE A 203 -5.00 -6.69 7.99
N TYR A 204 -6.33 -6.80 7.95
CA TYR A 204 -7.04 -8.04 8.26
C TYR A 204 -6.59 -9.19 7.35
N MET A 205 -6.47 -8.94 6.03
CA MET A 205 -5.99 -9.95 5.08
C MET A 205 -4.53 -10.37 5.36
N ILE A 206 -3.66 -9.41 5.70
CA ILE A 206 -2.26 -9.67 6.07
C ILE A 206 -2.20 -10.52 7.34
N ALA A 207 -2.89 -10.09 8.40
CA ALA A 207 -2.92 -10.78 9.68
C ALA A 207 -3.46 -12.21 9.52
N ARG A 208 -4.56 -12.39 8.78
CA ARG A 208 -5.12 -13.71 8.49
C ARG A 208 -4.11 -14.62 7.79
N LYS A 209 -3.40 -14.11 6.78
CA LYS A 209 -2.37 -14.88 6.05
C LYS A 209 -1.20 -15.28 6.96
N LEU A 210 -0.78 -14.39 7.86
CA LEU A 210 0.31 -14.67 8.80
C LEU A 210 -0.09 -15.73 9.84
N VAL A 211 -1.30 -15.61 10.41
CA VAL A 211 -1.83 -16.59 11.36
C VAL A 211 -2.02 -17.96 10.70
N SER A 212 -2.56 -18.02 9.46
CA SER A 212 -2.75 -19.29 8.77
C SER A 212 -1.44 -19.95 8.32
N SER A 213 -0.35 -19.19 8.22
CA SER A 213 0.97 -19.68 7.80
C SER A 213 1.88 -19.99 9.00
N ALA A 214 1.43 -19.77 10.23
CA ALA A 214 2.20 -20.08 11.43
C ALA A 214 2.39 -21.61 11.53
N PRO A 215 3.63 -22.11 11.70
CA PRO A 215 3.87 -23.53 11.92
C PRO A 215 3.04 -23.99 13.12
N VAL A 216 2.17 -24.98 12.90
CA VAL A 216 1.53 -25.67 14.03
C VAL A 216 2.66 -26.37 14.78
N PRO A 217 2.94 -26.01 16.04
CA PRO A 217 3.94 -26.73 16.81
C PRO A 217 3.51 -28.20 16.84
N ALA A 218 4.36 -29.07 16.31
CA ALA A 218 4.13 -30.50 16.35
C ALA A 218 3.86 -30.86 17.81
N ARG A 219 2.60 -31.24 18.10
CA ARG A 219 2.21 -31.72 19.41
C ARG A 219 3.02 -33.00 19.61
N ASP A 220 4.08 -32.92 20.40
CA ASP A 220 4.91 -34.05 20.81
C ASP A 220 3.99 -35.15 21.36
N LYS A 221 3.58 -36.06 20.49
CA LYS A 221 3.01 -37.34 20.91
C LYS A 221 4.19 -38.20 21.35
N LYS A 222 4.71 -37.93 22.54
CA LYS A 222 5.34 -38.98 23.35
C LYS A 222 4.23 -39.95 23.77
N LEU A 223 3.88 -40.87 22.87
CA LEU A 223 3.25 -42.13 23.27
C LEU A 223 4.37 -43.05 23.78
N PRO A 224 4.24 -43.64 24.97
CA PRO A 224 5.21 -44.62 25.45
C PRO A 224 5.26 -45.80 24.47
N GLN A 225 6.45 -46.11 23.96
CA GLN A 225 6.74 -47.40 23.34
C GLN A 225 6.52 -48.48 24.40
N ALA A 226 5.42 -49.22 24.28
CA ALA A 226 5.29 -50.52 24.92
C ALA A 226 5.94 -51.56 24.00
N ASN A 227 7.01 -52.17 24.52
CA ASN A 227 7.76 -53.28 23.94
C ASN A 227 6.86 -54.42 23.45
N SER A 228 7.11 -54.92 22.24
CA SER A 228 7.23 -56.37 21.94
C SER A 228 7.64 -56.59 20.48
N THR A 229 8.90 -56.98 20.27
CA THR A 229 9.40 -57.72 19.11
C THR A 229 9.34 -59.24 19.42
N PRO A 230 9.61 -60.16 18.48
CA PRO A 230 9.15 -60.30 17.09
C PRO A 230 8.56 -61.72 16.85
N ILE A 231 7.70 -61.92 15.85
CA ILE A 231 7.49 -63.28 15.29
C ILE A 231 7.74 -63.25 13.78
N LEU A 232 8.82 -63.94 13.42
CA LEU A 232 9.17 -64.43 12.10
C LEU A 232 7.98 -65.09 11.41
N LYS A 233 7.68 -64.68 10.17
CA LYS A 233 7.38 -65.62 9.09
C LYS A 233 7.97 -65.09 7.79
N MET A 234 8.95 -65.84 7.29
CA MET A 234 9.26 -65.93 5.87
C MET A 234 8.00 -66.33 5.13
N ASP A 235 7.72 -65.69 4.00
CA ASP A 235 7.33 -66.44 2.81
C ASP A 235 7.83 -65.69 1.57
N GLU A 236 8.57 -66.45 0.77
CA GLU A 236 9.05 -66.11 -0.56
C GLU A 236 7.91 -66.07 -1.59
N ASN A 237 8.22 -65.46 -2.74
CA ASN A 237 7.74 -65.79 -4.09
C ASN A 237 6.33 -65.35 -4.54
N LYS A 238 6.31 -64.31 -5.39
CA LYS A 238 6.06 -64.35 -6.86
C LYS A 238 5.76 -62.93 -7.38
N LYS A 239 6.65 -62.36 -8.21
CA LYS A 239 6.59 -62.28 -9.69
C LYS A 239 5.44 -61.43 -10.25
N ASP A 240 5.84 -60.29 -10.81
CA ASP A 240 5.49 -59.69 -12.11
C ASP A 240 4.12 -60.01 -12.71
N ALA A 241 3.28 -58.98 -12.83
CA ALA A 241 2.64 -58.49 -14.07
C ALA A 241 1.81 -57.24 -13.78
#